data_AF-A0A8C4QCD4-F1
#
_entry.id   AF-A0A8C4QCD4-F1
#
_cell.length_a   1.000
_cell.length_b   1.000
_cell.length_c   1.000
_cell.angle_alpha   90.00
_cell.angle_beta   90.00
_cell.angle_gamma   90.00
#
_symmetry.space_group_name_H-M   'P 1'
#
loop_
_entity.id
_entity.type
_entity.pdbx_description
1 polymer ?
#
loop_
_entity_poly.entity_id
_entity_poly.type
_entity_poly.pdbx_seq_one_letter_code
_entity_poly.pdbx_strand_id
1 'polypeptide(L)'
;MSSPVVGFHLQVFKRFVELGRIAHVGYGPHADKLVVIVNVVDQNRALVDGPCSGVKRQSMPFKILHLTDFVIKIPYGCQQKAVREAWEKADITKRWQASRWYRKIEARKRKANMNDFDRYKLMKVKRMRNRIIKAELRRLQKAETKAKLSKKEKDSTKKLEKSKSSAGVKKAAKKVVKVKS
;
A
#
# COMPACT_ATOMS: atom_id res chain seq x y z
N MET A 1 -16.94 -18.86 28.88
CA MET A 1 -16.18 -17.61 28.64
C MET A 1 -16.33 -17.25 27.17
N SER A 2 -17.13 -16.23 26.87
CA SER A 2 -17.47 -15.83 25.50
C SER A 2 -16.36 -14.92 24.96
N SER A 3 -15.62 -15.38 23.96
CA SER A 3 -14.64 -14.54 23.26
C SER A 3 -15.36 -13.40 22.52
N PRO A 4 -14.97 -12.14 22.72
CA PRO A 4 -15.53 -11.04 21.94
C PRO A 4 -15.09 -11.14 20.47
N VAL A 5 -16.05 -11.38 19.59
CA VAL A 5 -15.90 -11.22 18.15
C VAL A 5 -15.67 -9.73 17.90
N VAL A 6 -14.42 -9.32 17.71
CA VAL A 6 -14.07 -7.94 17.37
C VAL A 6 -14.55 -7.68 15.94
N GLY A 7 -15.80 -7.22 15.82
CA GLY A 7 -16.36 -6.80 14.55
C GLY A 7 -15.53 -5.64 14.00
N PHE A 8 -14.81 -5.87 12.90
CA PHE A 8 -14.21 -4.81 12.11
C PHE A 8 -15.34 -3.96 11.51
N HIS A 9 -15.81 -2.95 12.27
CA HIS A 9 -16.62 -1.87 11.72
C HIS A 9 -15.76 -1.13 10.70
N LEU A 10 -15.96 -1.44 9.43
CA LEU A 10 -15.34 -0.76 8.29
C LEU A 10 -15.90 0.67 8.21
N GLN A 11 -15.38 1.57 9.04
CA GLN A 11 -15.61 2.99 8.86
C GLN A 11 -15.03 3.42 7.50
N VAL A 12 -15.92 3.92 6.63
CA VAL A 12 -15.59 4.38 5.27
C VAL A 12 -14.61 5.55 5.31
N PHE A 13 -14.80 6.47 6.26
CA PHE A 13 -13.90 7.61 6.49
C PHE A 13 -12.93 7.31 7.63
N LYS A 14 -11.63 7.54 7.39
CA LYS A 14 -10.54 7.27 8.36
C LYS A 14 -9.79 8.52 8.81
N ARG A 15 -9.85 9.59 8.01
CA ARG A 15 -9.15 10.84 8.26
C ARG A 15 -10.17 11.96 8.31
N PHE A 16 -10.32 12.53 9.50
CA PHE A 16 -11.30 13.57 9.77
C PHE A 16 -10.60 14.89 10.03
N VAL A 17 -11.24 16.00 9.67
CA VAL A 17 -10.79 17.31 10.13
C VAL A 17 -11.08 17.39 11.62
N GLU A 18 -10.02 17.42 12.43
CA GLU A 18 -10.12 17.49 13.88
C GLU A 18 -8.92 18.27 14.44
N LEU A 19 -9.07 18.73 15.69
CA LEU A 19 -8.04 19.49 16.38
C LEU A 19 -6.81 18.62 16.60
N GLY A 20 -5.63 19.17 16.30
CA GLY A 20 -4.36 18.48 16.46
C GLY A 20 -4.01 17.49 15.34
N ARG A 21 -4.87 17.31 14.34
CA ARG A 21 -4.52 16.51 13.17
C ARG A 21 -3.46 17.20 12.33
N ILE A 22 -2.48 16.43 11.90
CA ILE A 22 -1.42 16.88 11.00
C ILE A 22 -1.90 16.75 9.56
N ALA A 23 -1.69 17.82 8.80
CA ALA A 23 -1.92 17.88 7.37
C ALA A 23 -0.63 18.22 6.63
N HIS A 24 -0.55 17.72 5.40
CA HIS A 24 0.49 18.07 4.44
C HIS A 24 -0.06 19.14 3.49
N VAL A 25 0.66 20.24 3.32
CA VAL A 25 0.26 21.31 2.40
C VAL A 25 0.63 20.91 0.97
N GLY A 26 -0.38 20.79 0.10
CA GLY A 26 -0.21 20.31 -1.27
C GLY A 26 0.45 21.33 -2.21
N TYR A 27 0.01 22.58 -2.16
CA TYR A 27 0.49 23.65 -3.05
C TYR A 27 0.40 25.03 -2.36
N GLY A 28 0.97 26.05 -3.00
CA GLY A 28 1.04 27.42 -2.48
C GLY A 28 2.37 27.75 -1.81
N PRO A 29 2.46 28.86 -1.06
CA PRO A 29 3.74 29.38 -0.52
C PRO A 29 4.39 28.45 0.52
N HIS A 30 3.61 27.53 1.10
CA HIS A 30 4.07 26.56 2.09
C HIS A 30 3.98 25.12 1.58
N ALA A 31 4.07 24.90 0.27
CA ALA A 31 4.03 23.57 -0.32
C ALA A 31 5.08 22.61 0.29
N ASP A 32 4.73 21.33 0.36
CA ASP A 32 5.54 20.25 0.94
C ASP A 32 5.85 20.39 2.45
N LYS A 33 5.22 21.31 3.16
CA LYS A 33 5.37 21.48 4.61
C LYS A 33 4.27 20.75 5.36
N LEU A 34 4.61 20.31 6.57
CA LEU A 34 3.63 19.77 7.51
C LEU A 34 3.10 20.86 8.43
N VAL A 35 1.81 20.74 8.72
CA VAL A 35 1.09 21.68 9.57
C VAL A 35 0.09 20.95 10.45
N VAL A 36 -0.28 21.54 11.57
CA VAL A 36 -1.32 21.05 12.50
C VAL A 36 -2.54 21.95 12.43
N ILE A 37 -3.72 21.34 12.41
CA ILE A 37 -5.00 22.04 12.52
C ILE A 37 -5.21 22.40 14.00
N VAL A 38 -5.18 23.69 14.31
CA VAL A 38 -5.34 24.20 15.68
C VAL A 38 -6.79 24.56 15.97
N ASN A 39 -7.50 25.04 14.95
CA ASN A 39 -8.92 25.38 15.03
C ASN A 39 -9.57 25.24 13.64
N VAL A 40 -10.88 25.02 13.59
CA VAL A 40 -11.72 25.11 12.39
C VAL A 40 -12.42 26.47 12.41
N VAL A 41 -12.16 27.31 11.41
CA VAL A 41 -12.72 28.67 11.36
C VAL A 41 -14.10 28.64 10.74
N ASP A 42 -14.20 28.01 9.57
CA ASP A 42 -15.41 27.87 8.79
C ASP A 42 -15.37 26.51 8.06
N GLN A 43 -16.40 26.18 7.28
CA GLN A 43 -16.47 24.91 6.53
C GLN A 43 -15.30 24.71 5.56
N ASN A 44 -14.70 25.81 5.08
CA ASN A 44 -13.71 25.79 4.02
C ASN A 44 -12.29 26.08 4.53
N ARG A 45 -12.12 26.55 5.77
CA ARG A 45 -10.84 27.04 6.32
C ARG A 45 -10.60 26.57 7.74
N ALA A 46 -9.34 26.26 8.01
CA ALA A 46 -8.80 26.02 9.34
C ALA A 46 -7.78 27.08 9.74
N LEU A 47 -7.64 27.29 11.03
CA LEU A 47 -6.47 27.92 11.63
C LEU A 47 -5.40 26.84 11.81
N VAL A 48 -4.24 27.11 11.24
CA VAL A 48 -3.18 26.13 11.06
C VAL A 48 -1.86 26.67 11.61
N ASP A 49 -1.05 25.80 12.20
CA ASP A 49 0.26 26.15 12.76
C ASP A 49 1.30 25.07 12.44
N GLY A 50 2.54 25.47 12.15
CA GLY A 50 3.63 24.56 11.80
C GLY A 50 4.96 25.03 12.39
N PRO A 51 5.12 25.05 13.73
CA PRO A 51 6.28 25.63 14.40
C PRO A 51 7.60 24.95 14.02
N CYS A 52 7.61 23.63 13.85
CA CYS A 52 8.80 22.87 13.47
C CYS A 52 9.06 22.86 11.95
N SER A 53 8.05 23.17 11.13
CA SER A 53 8.13 23.20 9.66
C SER A 53 8.35 24.61 9.09
N GLY A 54 8.41 25.63 9.95
CA GLY A 54 8.56 27.03 9.55
C GLY A 54 7.33 27.61 8.86
N VAL A 55 6.13 27.15 9.24
CA VAL A 55 4.86 27.76 8.82
C VAL A 55 4.32 28.54 10.00
N LYS A 56 4.20 29.87 9.84
CA LYS A 56 3.61 30.74 10.87
C LYS A 56 2.12 30.44 10.99
N ARG A 57 1.56 30.70 12.17
CA ARG A 57 0.14 30.54 12.44
C ARG A 57 -0.68 31.42 11.50
N GLN A 58 -1.54 30.79 10.70
CA GLN A 58 -2.36 31.48 9.71
C GLN A 58 -3.60 30.66 9.37
N SER A 59 -4.55 31.29 8.68
CA SER A 59 -5.68 30.56 8.13
C SER A 59 -5.32 29.91 6.79
N MET A 60 -5.72 28.65 6.61
CA MET A 60 -5.54 27.90 5.37
C MET A 60 -6.85 27.22 4.95
N PRO A 61 -7.18 27.20 3.65
CA PRO A 61 -8.35 26.48 3.15
C PRO A 61 -8.13 24.96 3.19
N PHE A 62 -9.17 24.16 3.45
CA PHE A 62 -9.07 22.70 3.48
C PHE A 62 -8.67 22.08 2.14
N LYS A 63 -9.00 22.75 1.02
CA LYS A 63 -8.67 22.28 -0.34
C LYS A 63 -7.17 22.07 -0.56
N ILE A 64 -6.32 22.83 0.13
CA ILE A 64 -4.84 22.70 0.00
C ILE A 64 -4.24 21.72 1.01
N LEU A 65 -5.03 21.29 2.00
CA LEU A 65 -4.58 20.47 3.11
C LEU A 65 -4.90 19.01 2.83
N HIS A 66 -3.86 18.18 2.73
CA HIS A 66 -4.01 16.73 2.65
C HIS A 66 -3.84 16.12 4.04
N LEU A 67 -4.93 15.64 4.62
CA LEU A 67 -4.93 15.05 5.95
C LEU A 67 -4.04 13.81 6.00
N THR A 68 -3.24 13.72 7.06
CA THR A 68 -2.41 12.55 7.36
C THR A 68 -3.05 11.70 8.46
N ASP A 69 -2.47 10.53 8.73
CA ASP A 69 -2.92 9.63 9.80
C ASP A 69 -2.45 10.08 11.19
N PHE A 70 -1.59 11.09 11.27
CA PHE A 70 -1.00 11.54 12.53
C PHE A 70 -1.92 12.57 13.21
N VAL A 71 -2.15 12.35 14.51
CA VAL A 71 -2.95 13.23 15.37
C VAL A 71 -2.18 13.45 16.66
N ILE A 72 -2.09 14.71 17.06
CA ILE A 72 -1.54 15.14 18.34
C ILE A 72 -2.71 15.61 19.20
N LYS A 73 -2.71 15.32 20.49
CA LYS A 73 -3.72 15.85 21.41
C LYS A 73 -3.33 17.27 21.83
N ILE A 74 -4.12 18.26 21.42
CA ILE A 74 -3.95 19.66 21.81
C ILE A 74 -5.31 20.25 22.20
N PRO A 75 -5.36 21.22 23.14
CA PRO A 75 -6.58 21.93 23.42
C PRO A 75 -6.92 22.92 22.30
N TYR A 76 -8.20 23.26 22.21
CA TYR A 76 -8.73 24.24 21.27
C TYR A 76 -8.00 25.59 21.42
N GLY A 77 -7.51 26.16 20.31
CA GLY A 77 -6.91 27.50 20.31
C GLY A 77 -5.57 27.62 21.06
N CYS A 78 -4.89 26.52 21.37
CA CYS A 78 -3.64 26.52 22.12
C CYS A 78 -2.53 27.43 21.52
N GLN A 79 -1.63 27.94 22.36
CA GLN A 79 -0.51 28.76 21.92
C GLN A 79 0.53 27.95 21.11
N GLN A 80 1.33 28.64 20.29
CA GLN A 80 2.32 28.00 19.42
C GLN A 80 3.36 27.17 20.21
N LYS A 81 3.71 27.60 21.43
CA LYS A 81 4.62 26.88 22.32
C LYS A 81 4.09 25.49 22.67
N ALA A 82 2.82 25.39 23.06
CA ALA A 82 2.18 24.11 23.36
C ALA A 82 2.10 23.20 22.12
N VAL A 83 1.84 23.77 20.93
CA VAL A 83 1.86 22.99 19.67
C VAL A 83 3.25 22.43 19.39
N ARG A 84 4.31 23.23 19.59
CA ARG A 84 5.69 22.79 19.39
C ARG A 84 6.06 21.65 20.34
N GLU A 85 5.79 21.81 21.63
CA GLU A 85 6.07 20.80 22.64
C GLU A 85 5.35 19.48 22.33
N ALA A 86 4.07 19.56 21.94
CA ALA A 86 3.28 18.38 21.60
C ALA A 86 3.75 17.72 20.28
N TRP A 87 4.23 18.50 19.31
CA TRP A 87 4.81 18.02 18.06
C TRP A 87 6.11 17.25 18.29
N GLU A 88 6.99 17.80 19.12
CA GLU A 88 8.28 17.21 19.47
C GLU A 88 8.07 15.96 20.34
N LYS A 89 7.18 16.02 21.34
CA LYS A 89 6.81 14.86 22.18
C LYS A 89 6.26 13.68 21.38
N ALA A 90 5.52 13.96 20.30
CA ALA A 90 4.96 12.94 19.43
C ALA A 90 5.92 12.50 18.29
N ASP A 91 7.13 13.06 18.24
CA ASP A 91 8.18 12.77 17.25
C ASP A 91 7.67 12.80 15.80
N ILE A 92 6.76 13.72 15.50
CA ILE A 92 6.01 13.75 14.23
C ILE A 92 6.93 13.87 13.03
N THR A 93 7.99 14.68 13.14
CA THR A 93 8.96 14.85 12.05
C THR A 93 9.63 13.52 11.69
N LYS A 94 10.05 12.73 12.68
CA LYS A 94 10.66 11.42 12.46
C LYS A 94 9.66 10.43 11.89
N ARG A 95 8.44 10.39 12.44
CA ARG A 95 7.35 9.52 11.97
C ARG A 95 6.93 9.84 10.55
N TRP A 96 6.90 11.13 10.18
CA TRP A 96 6.67 11.57 8.81
C TRP A 96 7.78 11.10 7.89
N GLN A 97 9.05 11.29 8.27
CA GLN A 97 10.20 10.86 7.48
C GLN A 97 10.22 9.33 7.25
N ALA A 98 9.80 8.55 8.24
CA ALA A 98 9.66 7.10 8.12
C ALA A 98 8.50 6.67 7.20
N SER A 99 7.52 7.55 6.99
CA SER A 99 6.32 7.23 6.19
C SER A 99 6.66 6.93 4.74
N ARG A 100 5.96 5.94 4.16
CA ARG A 100 6.04 5.65 2.72
C ARG A 100 5.64 6.86 1.87
N TRP A 101 4.79 7.74 2.38
CA TRP A 101 4.43 8.97 1.67
C TRP A 101 5.63 9.90 1.54
N TYR A 102 6.32 10.21 2.64
CA TYR A 102 7.53 11.02 2.61
C TYR A 102 8.60 10.43 1.70
N ARG A 103 8.86 9.11 1.80
CA ARG A 103 9.81 8.42 0.93
C ARG A 103 9.50 8.58 -0.56
N LYS A 104 8.21 8.66 -0.95
CA LYS A 104 7.82 8.93 -2.35
C LYS A 104 8.10 10.39 -2.73
N ILE A 105 7.80 11.34 -1.85
CA ILE A 105 8.08 12.76 -2.09
C ILE A 105 9.58 12.97 -2.26
N GLU A 106 10.38 12.43 -1.32
CA GLU A 106 11.84 12.51 -1.34
C GLU A 106 12.42 11.84 -2.59
N ALA A 107 11.93 10.65 -2.98
CA ALA A 107 12.37 9.99 -4.21
C ALA A 107 12.07 10.83 -5.46
N ARG A 108 10.94 11.56 -5.49
CA ARG A 108 10.61 12.49 -6.58
C ARG A 108 11.56 13.68 -6.60
N LYS A 109 11.85 14.27 -5.43
CA LYS A 109 12.82 15.38 -5.28
C LYS A 109 14.22 14.95 -5.75
N ARG A 110 14.71 13.80 -5.29
CA ARG A 110 16.00 13.24 -5.72
C ARG A 110 16.05 12.97 -7.23
N LYS A 111 14.96 12.50 -7.82
CA LYS A 111 14.88 12.27 -9.27
C LYS A 111 14.90 13.58 -10.06
N ALA A 112 14.22 14.62 -9.57
CA ALA A 112 14.24 15.94 -10.20
C ALA A 112 15.63 16.58 -10.14
N ASN A 113 16.36 16.40 -9.03
CA ASN A 113 17.70 16.97 -8.81
C ASN A 113 18.84 16.10 -9.38
N MET A 114 18.54 15.07 -10.17
CA MET A 114 19.53 14.11 -10.65
C MET A 114 20.37 14.69 -11.79
N ASN A 115 21.69 14.76 -11.59
CA ASN A 115 22.62 15.23 -12.62
C ASN A 115 22.79 14.20 -13.75
N ASP A 116 23.30 14.64 -14.91
CA ASP A 116 23.48 13.79 -16.11
C ASP A 116 24.33 12.55 -15.83
N PHE A 117 25.46 12.72 -15.11
CA PHE A 117 26.31 11.60 -14.71
C PHE A 117 25.57 10.58 -13.82
N ASP A 118 24.70 11.04 -12.92
CA ASP A 118 23.87 10.15 -12.09
C ASP A 118 22.83 9.41 -12.93
N ARG A 119 22.26 10.07 -13.96
CA ARG A 119 21.35 9.41 -14.91
C ARG A 119 22.07 8.30 -15.68
N TYR A 120 23.32 8.51 -16.09
CA TYR A 120 24.14 7.48 -16.74
C TYR A 120 24.40 6.28 -15.81
N LYS A 121 24.84 6.52 -14.57
CA LYS A 121 25.04 5.46 -13.56
C LYS A 121 23.76 4.66 -13.32
N LEU A 122 22.64 5.35 -13.14
CA LEU A 122 21.33 4.74 -12.94
C LEU A 122 20.90 3.90 -14.15
N MET A 123 21.17 4.32 -15.38
CA MET A 123 20.89 3.55 -16.59
C MET A 123 21.65 2.22 -16.61
N LYS A 124 22.96 2.23 -16.31
CA LYS A 124 23.78 1.01 -16.29
C LYS A 124 23.32 0.02 -15.23
N VAL A 125 23.08 0.49 -14.00
CA VAL A 125 22.58 -0.37 -12.90
C VAL A 125 21.19 -0.93 -13.22
N LYS A 126 20.28 -0.12 -13.78
CA LYS A 126 18.95 -0.58 -14.21
C LYS A 126 19.03 -1.66 -15.29
N ARG A 127 19.93 -1.51 -16.27
CA ARG A 127 20.14 -2.51 -17.33
C ARG A 127 20.57 -3.85 -16.75
N MET A 128 21.51 -3.86 -15.81
CA MET A 128 21.97 -5.07 -15.14
C MET A 128 20.86 -5.72 -14.30
N ARG A 129 20.17 -4.93 -13.47
CA ARG A 129 19.03 -5.40 -12.66
C ARG A 129 17.94 -6.05 -13.51
N ASN A 130 17.56 -5.41 -14.61
CA ASN A 130 16.50 -5.91 -15.50
C ASN A 130 16.92 -7.21 -16.19
N ARG A 131 18.21 -7.39 -16.51
CA ARG A 131 18.73 -8.64 -17.08
C ARG A 131 18.54 -9.80 -16.11
N ILE A 132 18.91 -9.61 -14.83
CA ILE A 132 18.76 -10.62 -13.78
C ILE A 132 17.28 -10.96 -13.56
N ILE A 133 16.42 -9.94 -13.39
CA ILE A 133 14.98 -10.15 -13.19
C ILE A 133 14.36 -10.89 -14.37
N LYS A 134 14.72 -10.55 -15.61
CA LYS A 134 14.18 -11.19 -16.81
C LYS A 134 14.64 -12.65 -16.92
N ALA A 135 15.87 -12.97 -16.52
CA ALA A 135 16.35 -14.34 -16.49
C ALA A 135 15.56 -15.19 -15.48
N GLU A 136 15.38 -14.68 -14.26
CA GLU A 136 14.64 -15.38 -13.21
C GLU A 136 13.14 -15.53 -13.55
N LEU A 137 12.52 -14.48 -14.07
CA LEU A 137 11.12 -14.53 -14.51
C LEU A 137 10.91 -15.58 -15.60
N ARG A 138 11.85 -15.70 -16.56
CA ARG A 138 11.79 -16.76 -17.58
C ARG A 138 11.93 -18.16 -16.98
N ARG A 139 12.78 -18.33 -15.96
CA ARG A 139 12.94 -19.61 -15.26
C ARG A 139 11.65 -19.99 -14.54
N LEU A 140 11.05 -19.06 -13.81
CA LEU A 140 9.77 -19.25 -13.10
C LEU A 140 8.64 -19.59 -14.08
N GLN A 141 8.53 -18.87 -15.19
CA GLN A 141 7.53 -19.17 -16.23
C GLN A 141 7.71 -20.56 -16.83
N LYS A 142 8.95 -20.98 -17.13
CA LYS A 142 9.23 -22.33 -17.60
C LYS A 142 8.82 -23.39 -16.57
N ALA A 143 9.16 -23.17 -15.30
CA ALA A 143 8.75 -24.07 -14.21
C ALA A 143 7.22 -24.15 -14.07
N GLU A 144 6.51 -23.02 -14.14
CA GLU A 144 5.04 -22.99 -14.14
C GLU A 144 4.44 -23.74 -15.34
N THR A 145 4.98 -23.54 -16.55
CA THR A 145 4.49 -24.26 -17.74
C THR A 145 4.72 -25.76 -17.62
N LYS A 146 5.87 -26.20 -17.11
CA LYS A 146 6.18 -27.61 -16.86
C LYS A 146 5.27 -28.20 -15.78
N ALA A 147 4.96 -27.44 -14.72
CA ALA A 147 4.02 -27.84 -13.68
C ALA A 147 2.57 -27.93 -14.17
N LYS A 148 2.17 -27.04 -15.10
CA LYS A 148 0.85 -27.10 -15.76
C LYS A 148 0.76 -28.29 -16.70
N LEU A 149 1.81 -28.57 -17.48
CA LEU A 149 1.88 -29.73 -18.38
C LEU A 149 1.83 -31.05 -17.60
N SER A 150 2.61 -31.18 -16.51
CA SER A 150 2.60 -32.40 -15.69
C SER A 150 1.28 -32.61 -14.92
N LYS A 151 0.58 -31.53 -14.53
CA LYS A 151 -0.79 -31.62 -14.01
C LYS A 151 -1.79 -32.07 -15.08
N LYS A 152 -1.68 -31.55 -16.30
CA LYS A 152 -2.52 -31.94 -17.44
C LYS A 152 -2.30 -33.40 -17.83
N GLU A 153 -1.06 -33.87 -17.83
CA GLU A 153 -0.73 -35.29 -18.01
C GLU A 153 -1.37 -36.13 -16.90
N LYS A 154 -1.15 -35.80 -15.62
CA LYS A 154 -1.75 -36.54 -14.50
C LYS A 154 -3.28 -36.59 -14.53
N ASP A 155 -3.96 -35.49 -14.89
CA ASP A 155 -5.41 -35.48 -15.06
C ASP A 155 -5.87 -36.33 -16.26
N SER A 156 -5.10 -36.33 -17.35
CA SER A 156 -5.39 -37.18 -18.52
C SER A 156 -5.20 -38.67 -18.24
N THR A 157 -4.14 -39.07 -17.51
CA THR A 157 -3.89 -40.46 -17.11
C THR A 157 -4.96 -40.95 -16.13
N LYS A 158 -5.36 -40.10 -15.17
CA LYS A 158 -6.44 -40.41 -14.21
C LYS A 158 -7.80 -40.56 -14.91
N LYS A 159 -8.04 -39.81 -15.99
CA LYS A 159 -9.24 -39.94 -16.84
C LYS A 159 -9.21 -41.21 -17.71
N LEU A 160 -8.03 -41.63 -18.18
CA LEU A 160 -7.82 -42.86 -18.95
C LEU A 160 -7.92 -44.13 -18.08
N GLU A 161 -7.47 -44.09 -16.83
CA GLU A 161 -7.64 -45.18 -15.87
C GLU A 161 -9.12 -45.34 -15.44
N LYS A 162 -9.82 -44.22 -15.25
CA LYS A 162 -11.26 -44.21 -14.94
C LYS A 162 -12.13 -44.68 -16.12
N SER A 163 -11.69 -44.47 -17.36
CA SER A 163 -12.38 -45.01 -18.54
C SER A 163 -12.09 -46.50 -18.76
N LYS A 164 -10.86 -46.97 -18.49
CA LYS A 164 -10.49 -48.40 -18.53
C LYS A 164 -11.21 -49.22 -17.45
N SER A 165 -11.38 -48.69 -16.24
CA SER A 165 -12.19 -49.36 -15.21
C SER A 165 -13.67 -49.45 -15.59
N SER A 166 -14.24 -48.43 -16.22
CA SER A 166 -15.61 -48.48 -16.75
C SER A 166 -15.80 -49.44 -17.94
N ALA A 167 -14.77 -49.62 -18.78
CA ALA A 167 -14.78 -50.55 -19.90
C ALA A 167 -14.60 -52.02 -19.45
N GLY A 168 -13.80 -52.26 -18.42
CA GLY A 168 -13.63 -53.59 -17.78
C GLY A 168 -14.93 -54.10 -17.17
N VAL A 169 -15.70 -53.23 -16.50
CA VAL A 169 -17.03 -53.58 -15.95
C VAL A 169 -18.04 -53.89 -17.06
N LYS A 170 -18.03 -53.14 -18.18
CA LYS A 170 -18.89 -53.41 -19.35
C LYS A 170 -18.53 -54.71 -20.09
N LYS A 171 -17.24 -55.08 -20.16
CA LYS A 171 -16.77 -56.33 -20.78
C LYS A 171 -17.10 -57.56 -19.91
N ALA A 172 -17.04 -57.42 -18.59
CA ALA A 172 -17.45 -58.47 -17.64
C ALA A 172 -18.97 -58.72 -17.70
N ALA A 173 -19.80 -57.66 -17.73
CA ALA A 173 -21.26 -57.80 -17.84
C ALA A 173 -21.69 -58.51 -19.13
N LYS A 174 -21.01 -58.27 -20.27
CA LYS A 174 -21.33 -58.92 -21.56
C LYS A 174 -20.91 -60.40 -21.61
N LYS A 175 -19.91 -60.82 -20.82
CA LYS A 175 -19.46 -62.22 -20.73
C LYS A 175 -20.39 -63.08 -19.87
N VAL A 176 -20.99 -62.49 -18.83
CA VAL A 176 -21.97 -63.17 -17.95
C VAL A 176 -23.29 -63.48 -18.68
N VAL A 177 -23.70 -62.64 -19.63
CA VAL A 177 -24.93 -62.87 -20.42
C VAL A 177 -24.78 -64.01 -21.44
N LYS A 178 -23.58 -64.27 -21.97
CA LYS A 178 -23.33 -65.29 -23.00
C LYS A 178 -23.13 -66.71 -22.46
N VAL A 179 -23.03 -66.88 -21.13
CA VAL A 179 -22.86 -68.20 -20.47
C VAL A 179 -24.21 -68.77 -19.98
N LYS A 180 -25.31 -68.00 -20.10
CA LYS A 180 -26.66 -68.38 -19.65
C LYS A 180 -27.63 -68.74 -20.78
N SER A 181 -27.13 -69.01 -21.98
CA SER A 181 -27.90 -69.40 -23.17
C SER A 181 -27.13 -70.47 -23.90
#